data_AF-A0A7C7K4F1-F1
#
_entry.id   AF-A0A7C7K4F1-F1
#
_cell.length_a   1.000
_cell.length_b   1.000
_cell.length_c   1.000
_cell.angle_alpha   90.00
_cell.angle_beta   90.00
_cell.angle_gamma   90.00
#
_symmetry.space_group_name_H-M   'P 1'
#
loop_
_entity.id
_entity.type
_entity.pdbx_description
1 polymer ?
#
loop_
_entity_poly.entity_id
_entity_poly.type
_entity_poly.pdbx_seq_one_letter_code
_entity_poly.pdbx_strand_id
1 'polypeptide(L)'
;MENVVSLDNADSIKAKIICEAANGPITYRADLRLREKGKVIIPDIYANAGGVTVSYFEWIRNISHIRMGRLNKRYEEHRGEAIFKAIEQISPNKLPKDMINQLVYGANEEDIISSGLEDTMRVAFQEILEMREKYNLNNYRMATYAIALKKIEKSYLELGI
;
A
#
# COMPACT_ATOMS: atom_id res chain seq x y z
N MET A 1 13.18 -3.12 18.16
CA MET A 1 13.05 -4.34 18.99
C MET A 1 12.61 -5.45 18.07
N GLU A 2 13.48 -6.42 17.82
CA GLU A 2 13.21 -7.59 16.97
C GLU A 2 12.92 -8.81 17.86
N ASN A 3 12.31 -9.86 17.31
CA ASN A 3 12.06 -11.15 18.00
C ASN A 3 11.26 -11.03 19.31
N VAL A 4 10.34 -10.08 19.40
CA VAL A 4 9.47 -9.85 20.57
C VAL A 4 8.46 -11.00 20.74
N VAL A 5 8.08 -11.66 19.63
CA VAL A 5 7.21 -12.83 19.63
C VAL A 5 8.06 -14.09 19.43
N SER A 6 8.20 -14.85 20.50
CA SER A 6 8.92 -16.12 20.57
C SER A 6 7.98 -17.28 20.87
N LEU A 7 8.51 -18.50 20.94
CA LEU A 7 7.72 -19.66 21.38
C LEU A 7 7.15 -19.48 22.80
N ASP A 8 7.83 -18.70 23.64
CA ASP A 8 7.45 -18.52 25.04
C ASP A 8 6.12 -17.78 25.20
N ASN A 9 5.80 -16.87 24.27
CA ASN A 9 4.59 -16.06 24.32
C ASN A 9 3.62 -16.29 23.15
N ALA A 10 4.01 -16.99 22.08
CA ALA A 10 3.16 -17.26 20.92
C ALA A 10 1.79 -17.87 21.30
N ASP A 11 1.78 -18.74 22.31
CA ASP A 11 0.55 -19.41 22.74
C ASP A 11 -0.44 -18.48 23.46
N SER A 12 0.07 -17.40 24.06
CA SER A 12 -0.75 -16.39 24.77
C SER A 12 -1.42 -15.38 23.84
N ILE A 13 -0.99 -15.30 22.57
CA ILE A 13 -1.54 -14.35 21.60
C ILE A 13 -2.98 -14.73 21.24
N LYS A 14 -3.93 -13.87 21.58
CA LYS A 14 -5.37 -14.08 21.31
C LYS A 14 -5.82 -13.59 19.93
N ALA A 15 -5.05 -12.69 19.30
CA ALA A 15 -5.38 -12.11 18.01
C ALA A 15 -5.46 -13.17 16.89
N LYS A 16 -6.43 -13.01 15.98
CA LYS A 16 -6.60 -13.88 14.79
C LYS A 16 -5.71 -13.45 13.62
N ILE A 17 -5.45 -12.15 13.53
CA ILE A 17 -4.60 -11.53 12.50
C ILE A 17 -3.47 -10.81 13.23
N ILE A 18 -2.25 -10.97 12.73
CA ILE A 18 -1.05 -10.32 13.23
C ILE A 18 -0.43 -9.55 12.07
N CYS A 19 -0.22 -8.25 12.25
CA CYS A 19 0.39 -7.38 11.25
C CYS A 19 1.75 -6.91 11.77
N GLU A 20 2.82 -7.26 11.07
CA GLU A 20 4.19 -6.99 11.52
C GLU A 20 4.64 -5.58 11.11
N ALA A 21 4.28 -4.57 11.91
CA ALA A 21 4.74 -3.20 11.63
C ALA A 21 6.24 -2.99 11.92
N ALA A 22 6.82 -3.78 12.83
CA ALA A 22 8.25 -3.77 13.12
C ALA A 22 9.02 -4.70 12.16
N ASN A 23 10.34 -4.54 12.07
CA ASN A 23 11.21 -5.47 11.34
C ASN A 23 11.44 -6.74 12.18
N GLY A 24 11.21 -7.91 11.61
CA GLY A 24 11.44 -9.22 12.23
C GLY A 24 10.88 -9.40 13.65
N PRO A 25 9.62 -9.02 13.96
CA PRO A 25 9.12 -9.08 15.32
C PRO A 25 8.79 -10.50 15.77
N ILE A 26 8.55 -11.43 14.83
CA ILE A 26 8.18 -12.83 15.10
C ILE A 26 9.32 -13.75 14.69
N THR A 27 9.78 -14.56 15.64
CA THR A 27 10.77 -15.62 15.35
C THR A 27 10.18 -16.70 14.44
N TYR A 28 11.01 -17.37 13.63
CA TYR A 28 10.57 -18.45 12.72
C TYR A 28 9.74 -19.54 13.42
N ARG A 29 10.17 -19.98 14.62
CA ARG A 29 9.47 -21.01 15.38
C ARG A 29 8.11 -20.52 15.88
N ALA A 30 8.01 -19.26 16.31
CA ALA A 30 6.74 -18.67 16.70
C ALA A 30 5.79 -18.50 15.50
N ASP A 31 6.30 -18.09 14.34
CA ASP A 31 5.52 -17.96 13.10
C ASP A 31 4.87 -19.30 12.71
N LEU A 32 5.62 -20.40 12.76
CA LEU A 32 5.08 -21.76 12.56
C LEU A 32 3.95 -22.08 13.55
N ARG A 33 4.22 -21.91 14.86
CA ARG A 33 3.26 -22.21 15.92
C ARG A 33 1.97 -21.39 15.80
N LEU A 34 2.09 -20.12 15.46
CA LEU A 34 0.94 -19.22 15.29
C LEU A 34 0.09 -19.62 14.08
N ARG A 35 0.72 -20.01 12.96
CA ARG A 35 0.03 -20.49 11.76
C ARG A 35 -0.66 -21.83 11.97
N GLU A 36 -0.06 -22.77 12.71
CA GLU A 36 -0.72 -24.03 13.11
C GLU A 36 -2.02 -23.78 13.88
N LYS A 37 -2.06 -22.70 14.67
CA LYS A 37 -3.25 -22.26 15.40
C LYS A 37 -4.24 -21.48 14.52
N GLY A 38 -4.06 -21.49 13.19
CA GLY A 38 -4.93 -20.84 12.22
C GLY A 38 -4.83 -19.31 12.21
N LYS A 39 -3.75 -18.72 12.75
CA LYS A 39 -3.57 -17.27 12.74
C LYS A 39 -3.03 -16.80 11.40
N VAL A 40 -3.52 -15.66 10.95
CA VAL A 40 -3.05 -14.98 9.74
C VAL A 40 -1.92 -14.01 10.12
N ILE A 41 -0.80 -14.08 9.41
CA ILE A 41 0.35 -13.20 9.61
C ILE A 41 0.58 -12.40 8.33
N ILE A 42 0.46 -11.08 8.43
CA ILE A 42 0.84 -10.13 7.38
C ILE A 42 2.32 -9.78 7.61
N PRO A 43 3.22 -10.16 6.70
CA PRO A 43 4.66 -10.10 6.94
C PRO A 43 5.17 -8.66 6.93
N ASP A 44 6.21 -8.42 7.71
CA ASP A 44 6.93 -7.16 7.85
C ASP A 44 7.35 -6.54 6.52
N ILE A 45 7.97 -7.32 5.64
CA ILE A 45 8.43 -6.89 4.30
C ILE A 45 7.33 -6.20 3.51
N TYR A 46 6.07 -6.56 3.74
CA TYR A 46 4.93 -5.87 3.15
C TYR A 46 4.37 -4.80 4.10
N ALA A 47 4.03 -5.17 5.34
CA ALA A 47 3.28 -4.32 6.26
C ALA A 47 3.98 -2.99 6.59
N ASN A 48 5.32 -2.97 6.65
CA ASN A 48 6.09 -1.79 6.96
C ASN A 48 6.63 -1.04 5.72
N ALA A 49 6.41 -1.58 4.51
CA ALA A 49 6.92 -1.03 3.27
C ALA A 49 6.39 0.38 2.98
N GLY A 50 5.22 0.73 3.52
CA GLY A 50 4.62 2.04 3.31
C GLY A 50 5.51 3.21 3.73
N GLY A 51 6.33 3.05 4.78
CA GLY A 51 7.30 4.07 5.17
C GLY A 51 8.35 4.30 4.08
N VAL A 52 8.90 3.21 3.52
CA VAL A 52 9.89 3.26 2.43
C VAL A 52 9.26 3.83 1.16
N THR A 53 8.01 3.48 0.85
CA THR A 53 7.27 4.01 -0.30
C THR A 53 7.09 5.53 -0.21
N VAL A 54 6.68 6.05 0.95
CA VAL A 54 6.52 7.50 1.13
C VAL A 54 7.86 8.22 1.12
N SER A 55 8.92 7.63 1.70
CA SER A 55 10.28 8.18 1.59
C SER A 55 10.78 8.24 0.14
N TYR A 56 10.41 7.26 -0.69
CA TYR A 56 10.71 7.29 -2.12
C TYR A 56 9.98 8.42 -2.84
N PHE A 57 8.70 8.66 -2.53
CA PHE A 57 7.96 9.81 -3.06
C PHE A 57 8.58 11.14 -2.62
N GLU A 58 9.01 11.24 -1.36
CA GLU A 58 9.73 12.41 -0.87
C GLU A 58 11.04 12.65 -1.64
N TRP A 59 11.79 11.59 -1.94
CA TRP A 59 13.01 11.68 -2.74
C TRP A 59 12.74 12.18 -4.16
N ILE A 60 11.71 11.67 -4.85
CA ILE A 60 11.28 12.17 -6.17
C ILE A 60 10.91 13.66 -6.10
N ARG A 61 10.16 14.05 -5.07
CA ARG A 61 9.77 15.46 -4.86
C ARG A 61 11.02 16.34 -4.73
N ASN A 62 12.01 15.90 -3.95
CA ASN A 62 13.22 16.65 -3.71
C ASN A 62 14.07 16.84 -4.99
N ILE A 63 14.12 15.83 -5.87
CA ILE A 63 14.84 15.92 -7.15
C ILE A 63 14.10 16.77 -8.17
N SER A 64 12.77 16.63 -8.26
CA SER A 64 11.98 17.36 -9.25
C SER A 64 11.80 18.84 -8.90
N HIS A 65 12.05 19.23 -7.64
CA HIS A 65 11.81 20.58 -7.10
C HIS A 65 10.37 21.10 -7.32
N ILE A 66 9.43 20.20 -7.62
CA ILE A 66 8.03 20.50 -7.90
C ILE A 66 7.17 19.71 -6.91
N ARG A 67 6.24 20.40 -6.25
CA ARG A 67 5.22 19.73 -5.41
C ARG A 67 4.27 18.95 -6.31
N MET A 68 4.03 17.69 -5.96
CA MET A 68 3.06 16.84 -6.65
C MET A 68 1.68 17.50 -6.64
N GLY A 69 0.97 17.44 -7.78
CA GLY A 69 -0.36 18.04 -7.95
C GLY A 69 -0.38 19.55 -8.22
N ARG A 70 0.69 20.30 -7.89
CA ARG A 70 0.70 21.77 -8.01
C ARG A 70 0.38 22.29 -9.42
N LEU A 71 0.84 21.58 -10.45
CA LEU A 71 0.64 22.00 -11.84
C LEU A 71 -0.80 21.76 -12.33
N ASN A 72 -1.50 20.77 -11.77
CA ASN A 72 -2.80 20.33 -12.26
C ASN A 72 -3.96 20.76 -11.36
N LYS A 73 -3.71 21.10 -10.10
CA LYS A 73 -4.75 21.39 -9.10
C LYS A 73 -5.80 22.40 -9.60
N ARG A 74 -5.37 23.60 -10.02
CA ARG A 74 -6.31 24.62 -10.52
C ARG A 74 -7.01 24.21 -11.81
N TYR A 75 -6.33 23.45 -12.66
CA TYR A 75 -6.93 22.94 -13.88
C TYR A 75 -8.05 21.94 -13.57
N GLU A 76 -7.85 21.06 -12.59
CA GLU A 76 -8.87 20.13 -12.10
C GLU A 76 -10.05 20.84 -11.44
N GLU A 77 -9.78 21.83 -10.57
CA GLU A 77 -10.81 22.65 -9.93
C GLU A 77 -11.70 23.34 -10.98
N HIS A 78 -11.08 24.02 -11.96
CA HIS A 78 -11.80 24.69 -13.04
C HIS A 78 -12.59 23.72 -13.91
N ARG A 79 -12.04 22.52 -14.17
CA ARG A 79 -12.76 21.48 -14.92
C ARG A 79 -13.96 20.96 -14.13
N GLY A 80 -13.81 20.75 -12.82
CA GLY A 80 -14.89 20.37 -11.92
C GLY A 80 -16.00 21.42 -11.89
N GLU A 81 -15.65 22.70 -11.82
CA GLU A 81 -16.62 23.80 -11.90
C GLU A 81 -17.38 23.83 -13.23
N ALA A 82 -16.68 23.60 -14.35
CA ALA A 82 -17.33 23.56 -15.66
C ALA A 82 -18.34 22.40 -15.76
N ILE A 83 -17.99 21.22 -15.25
CA ILE A 83 -18.89 20.07 -15.18
C ILE A 83 -20.09 20.38 -14.27
N PHE A 84 -19.84 20.97 -13.10
CA PHE A 84 -20.92 21.37 -12.18
C PHE A 84 -21.92 22.32 -12.85
N LYS A 85 -21.44 23.36 -13.53
CA LYS A 85 -22.29 24.32 -14.27
C LYS A 85 -23.09 23.64 -15.39
N ALA A 86 -22.51 22.68 -16.09
CA ALA A 86 -23.22 21.91 -17.12
C ALA A 86 -24.34 21.03 -16.51
N ILE A 87 -24.10 20.41 -15.35
CA ILE A 87 -25.12 19.61 -14.65
C ILE A 87 -26.27 20.50 -14.15
N GLU A 88 -25.98 21.69 -13.61
CA GLU A 88 -27.01 22.65 -13.20
C GLU A 88 -27.90 23.12 -14.36
N GLN A 89 -27.37 23.20 -15.58
CA GLN A 89 -28.16 23.56 -16.77
C GLN A 89 -29.09 22.43 -17.23
N ILE A 90 -28.72 21.17 -17.00
CA ILE A 90 -29.46 19.99 -17.49
C ILE A 90 -30.46 19.50 -16.44
N SER A 91 -30.12 19.60 -15.15
CA SER A 91 -30.92 19.06 -14.05
C SER A 91 -31.53 20.18 -13.19
N PRO A 92 -32.86 20.19 -12.98
CA PRO A 92 -33.49 21.13 -12.06
C PRO A 92 -33.20 20.81 -10.57
N ASN A 93 -32.67 19.61 -10.28
CA ASN A 93 -32.33 19.19 -8.93
C ASN A 93 -30.94 19.70 -8.53
N LYS A 94 -30.86 20.41 -7.41
CA LYS A 94 -29.58 20.86 -6.83
C LYS A 94 -28.80 19.67 -6.26
N LEU A 95 -27.52 19.58 -6.64
CA LEU A 95 -26.60 18.63 -6.02
C LEU A 95 -26.36 18.98 -4.55
N PRO A 96 -26.16 17.97 -3.68
CA PRO A 96 -25.71 18.20 -2.32
C PRO A 96 -24.37 18.96 -2.29
N LYS A 97 -24.20 19.88 -1.33
CA LYS A 97 -22.98 20.69 -1.20
C LYS A 97 -21.71 19.84 -1.11
N ASP A 98 -21.78 18.69 -0.45
CA ASP A 98 -20.61 17.82 -0.28
C ASP A 98 -20.16 17.19 -1.61
N MET A 99 -21.10 16.81 -2.47
CA MET A 99 -20.76 16.32 -3.81
C MET A 99 -20.17 17.42 -4.69
N ILE A 100 -20.67 18.65 -4.57
CA ILE A 100 -20.11 19.81 -5.28
C ILE A 100 -18.68 20.03 -4.83
N ASN A 101 -18.46 20.09 -3.51
CA ASN A 101 -17.13 20.28 -2.94
C ASN A 101 -16.15 19.19 -3.39
N GLN A 102 -16.57 17.93 -3.42
CA GLN A 102 -15.74 16.83 -3.93
C GLN A 102 -15.44 16.95 -5.43
N LEU A 103 -16.43 17.34 -6.25
CA LEU A 103 -16.27 17.45 -7.70
C LEU A 103 -15.30 18.58 -8.11
N VAL A 104 -15.36 19.70 -7.39
CA VAL A 104 -14.52 20.88 -7.68
C VAL A 104 -13.19 20.85 -6.95
N TYR A 105 -12.92 19.84 -6.11
CA TYR A 105 -11.69 19.75 -5.35
C TYR A 105 -10.54 19.21 -6.22
N GLY A 106 -9.47 20.00 -6.36
CA GLY A 106 -8.22 19.55 -6.97
C GLY A 106 -7.29 18.93 -5.94
N ALA A 107 -6.68 17.79 -6.29
CA ALA A 107 -5.86 17.02 -5.36
C ALA A 107 -4.62 17.79 -4.86
N ASN A 108 -4.40 17.75 -3.55
CA ASN A 108 -3.20 18.26 -2.90
C ASN A 108 -2.10 17.19 -2.86
N GLU A 109 -0.90 17.60 -2.44
CA GLU A 109 0.24 16.69 -2.29
C GLU A 109 -0.07 15.50 -1.37
N GLU A 110 -0.78 15.74 -0.26
CA GLU A 110 -1.20 14.69 0.67
C GLU A 110 -2.16 13.67 0.03
N ASP A 111 -3.11 14.13 -0.78
CA ASP A 111 -4.06 13.26 -1.50
C ASP A 111 -3.32 12.37 -2.49
N ILE A 112 -2.36 12.95 -3.21
CA ILE A 112 -1.56 12.23 -4.22
C ILE A 112 -0.64 11.21 -3.55
N ILE A 113 0.03 11.58 -2.46
CA ILE A 113 0.88 10.66 -1.70
C ILE A 113 0.05 9.52 -1.11
N SER A 114 -1.10 9.83 -0.51
CA SER A 114 -1.98 8.83 0.10
C SER A 114 -2.54 7.88 -0.95
N SER A 115 -2.99 8.40 -2.09
CA SER A 115 -3.48 7.60 -3.21
C SER A 115 -2.38 6.72 -3.82
N GLY A 116 -1.17 7.27 -4.02
CA GLY A 116 -0.03 6.51 -4.53
C GLY A 116 0.42 5.42 -3.57
N LEU A 117 0.39 5.68 -2.26
CA LEU A 117 0.68 4.69 -1.23
C LEU A 117 -0.37 3.59 -1.22
N GLU A 118 -1.65 3.96 -1.21
CA GLU A 118 -2.77 3.00 -1.26
C GLU A 118 -2.66 2.07 -2.47
N ASP A 119 -2.45 2.63 -3.66
CA ASP A 119 -2.33 1.86 -4.89
C ASP A 119 -1.13 0.90 -4.83
N THR A 120 0.03 1.40 -4.39
CA THR A 120 1.24 0.58 -4.23
C THR A 120 1.00 -0.58 -3.27
N MET A 121 0.40 -0.33 -2.11
CA MET A 121 0.12 -1.34 -1.10
C MET A 121 -0.93 -2.36 -1.57
N ARG A 122 -1.94 -1.91 -2.31
CA ARG A 122 -2.99 -2.77 -2.88
C ARG A 122 -2.42 -3.70 -3.95
N VAL A 123 -1.68 -3.15 -4.92
CA VAL A 123 -1.05 -3.92 -5.99
C VAL A 123 -0.07 -4.94 -5.42
N ALA A 124 0.80 -4.52 -4.50
CA ALA A 124 1.76 -5.43 -3.87
C ALA A 124 1.05 -6.58 -3.11
N PHE A 125 -0.05 -6.31 -2.43
CA PHE A 125 -0.80 -7.38 -1.75
C PHE A 125 -1.47 -8.32 -2.75
N GLN A 126 -2.02 -7.80 -3.84
CA GLN A 126 -2.59 -8.63 -4.90
C GLN A 126 -1.52 -9.54 -5.52
N GLU A 127 -0.31 -9.03 -5.80
CA GLU A 127 0.82 -9.85 -6.24
C GLU A 127 1.15 -10.96 -5.23
N ILE A 128 1.11 -10.67 -3.93
CA ILE A 128 1.33 -11.66 -2.86
C ILE A 128 0.27 -12.76 -2.90
N LEU A 129 -1.01 -12.41 -3.08
CA LEU A 129 -2.11 -13.38 -3.19
C LEU A 129 -1.92 -14.27 -4.41
N GLU A 130 -1.68 -13.67 -5.58
CA GLU A 130 -1.48 -14.39 -6.85
C GLU A 130 -0.24 -15.30 -6.78
N MET A 131 0.88 -14.82 -6.24
CA MET A 131 2.10 -15.62 -6.07
C MET A 131 1.85 -16.81 -5.14
N ARG A 132 1.14 -16.57 -4.04
CA ARG A 132 0.81 -17.62 -3.07
C ARG A 132 -0.04 -18.71 -3.71
N GLU A 133 -1.07 -18.33 -4.44
CA GLU A 133 -1.97 -19.27 -5.12
C GLU A 133 -1.23 -20.04 -6.23
N LYS A 134 -0.51 -19.32 -7.10
CA LYS A 134 0.20 -19.89 -8.25
C LYS A 134 1.21 -20.98 -7.87
N TYR A 135 1.92 -20.80 -6.76
CA TYR A 135 2.95 -21.75 -6.31
C TYR A 135 2.52 -22.56 -5.09
N ASN A 136 1.24 -22.52 -4.72
CA ASN A 136 0.67 -23.20 -3.55
C ASN A 136 1.50 -22.96 -2.27
N LEU A 137 1.89 -21.70 -2.03
CA LEU A 137 2.74 -21.34 -0.91
C LEU A 137 1.95 -21.30 0.41
N ASN A 138 2.60 -21.79 1.46
CA ASN A 138 1.95 -22.02 2.75
C ASN A 138 1.58 -20.73 3.51
N ASN A 139 2.19 -19.59 3.19
CA ASN A 139 1.95 -18.33 3.89
C ASN A 139 2.35 -17.09 3.06
N TYR A 140 1.90 -15.91 3.50
CA TYR A 140 2.17 -14.64 2.83
C TYR A 140 3.64 -14.22 2.89
N ARG A 141 4.38 -14.58 3.94
CA ARG A 141 5.82 -14.27 4.04
C ARG A 141 6.62 -14.94 2.93
N MET A 142 6.41 -16.24 2.70
CA MET A 142 7.06 -17.00 1.63
C MET A 142 6.71 -16.44 0.26
N ALA A 143 5.45 -16.08 0.03
CA ALA A 143 5.02 -15.43 -1.21
C ALA A 143 5.72 -14.09 -1.43
N THR A 144 5.85 -13.29 -0.37
CA THR A 144 6.55 -12.00 -0.42
C THR A 144 8.04 -12.18 -0.77
N TYR A 145 8.73 -13.14 -0.13
CA TYR A 145 10.12 -13.47 -0.48
C TYR A 145 10.27 -14.00 -1.91
N ALA A 146 9.34 -14.83 -2.38
CA ALA A 146 9.37 -15.33 -3.76
C ALA A 146 9.24 -14.19 -4.78
N ILE A 147 8.38 -13.20 -4.52
CA ILE A 147 8.27 -11.99 -5.35
C ILE A 147 9.58 -11.19 -5.31
N ALA A 148 10.15 -10.98 -4.12
CA ALA A 148 11.39 -10.23 -3.98
C ALA A 148 12.54 -10.89 -4.76
N LEU A 149 12.72 -12.20 -4.61
CA LEU A 149 13.73 -12.96 -5.34
C LEU A 149 13.53 -12.86 -6.85
N LYS A 150 12.28 -12.99 -7.34
CA LYS A 150 11.98 -12.88 -8.77
C LYS A 150 12.28 -11.48 -9.32
N LYS A 151 11.98 -10.42 -8.56
CA LYS A 151 12.30 -9.03 -8.94
C LYS A 151 13.81 -8.80 -8.97
N ILE A 152 14.55 -9.35 -8.01
CA ILE A 152 16.01 -9.28 -7.98
C ILE A 152 16.60 -10.06 -9.15
N GLU A 153 16.21 -11.32 -9.35
CA GLU A 153 16.65 -12.16 -10.47
C GLU A 153 16.46 -11.44 -11.81
N LYS A 154 15.27 -10.88 -12.05
CA LYS A 154 15.00 -10.10 -13.27
C LYS A 154 15.98 -8.94 -13.43
N SER A 155 16.29 -8.20 -12.37
CA SER A 155 17.24 -7.10 -12.41
C SER A 155 18.67 -7.57 -12.75
N TYR A 156 19.09 -8.73 -12.25
CA TYR A 156 20.42 -9.29 -12.58
C TYR A 156 20.48 -9.75 -14.04
N LEU A 157 19.44 -10.43 -14.52
CA LEU A 157 19.34 -10.85 -15.92
C LEU A 157 19.37 -9.67 -16.90
N GLU A 158 18.71 -8.56 -16.57
CA GLU A 158 18.74 -7.33 -17.37
C GLU A 158 20.13 -6.67 -17.39
N LEU A 159 20.96 -6.91 -16.36
CA LEU A 159 22.35 -6.46 -16.30
C LEU A 159 23.33 -7.44 -16.95
N GLY A 160 22.86 -8.61 -17.41
CA GLY A 160 23.68 -9.64 -18.05
C GLY A 160 24.60 -10.42 -17.10
N ILE A 161 24.25 -10.48 -15.81
CA ILE A 161 24.97 -11.22 -14.76
C ILE A 161 24.11 -12.38 -14.26
#